data_AF-A0A961BJS0-F1
#
_entry.id   AF-A0A961BJS0-F1
#
_cell.length_a   1.000
_cell.length_b   1.000
_cell.length_c   1.000
_cell.angle_alpha   90.00
_cell.angle_beta   90.00
_cell.angle_gamma   90.00
#
_symmetry.space_group_name_H-M   'P 1'
#
loop_
_entity.id
_entity.type
_entity.pdbx_description
1 polymer ?
#
loop_
_entity_poly.entity_id
_entity_poly.type
_entity_poly.pdbx_seq_one_letter_code
_entity_poly.pdbx_strand_id
1 'polypeptide(L)'
;PDNPRYTVVAAPSAWNTAETYFVLGVEHILLGVDHLLFVLALLLLIRNVRTLIETITAFTVAHSITLAAAALGWANAPPPPVEAAIALSIVVVAAEIVRAGRGRTDISIRYPWLIAFLFGLLHGFGFGGALRDIGLPQKDVPLALFTFNLGVEAGQLLFVITVLAIL
;
A
#
# COMPACT_ATOMS: atom_id res chain seq x y z
N PRO A 1 4.46 -14.84 -51.49
CA PRO A 1 3.97 -15.69 -50.39
C PRO A 1 4.42 -15.10 -49.05
N ASP A 2 3.49 -14.37 -48.44
CA ASP A 2 3.57 -13.81 -47.09
C ASP A 2 3.78 -14.93 -46.07
N ASN A 3 4.92 -14.91 -45.37
CA ASN A 3 5.16 -15.77 -44.22
C ASN A 3 4.87 -14.95 -42.96
N PRO A 4 3.64 -14.96 -42.41
CA PRO A 4 3.37 -14.31 -41.14
C PRO A 4 4.16 -15.04 -40.04
N ARG A 5 5.25 -14.42 -39.59
CA ARG A 5 5.97 -14.85 -38.39
C ARG A 5 5.23 -14.28 -37.18
N TYR A 6 4.61 -15.16 -36.41
CA TYR A 6 4.14 -14.84 -35.07
C TYR A 6 5.25 -15.17 -34.07
N THR A 7 5.82 -14.16 -33.44
CA THR A 7 6.65 -14.36 -32.24
C THR A 7 5.73 -14.69 -31.09
N VAL A 8 5.65 -15.98 -30.74
CA VAL A 8 5.01 -16.41 -29.49
C VAL A 8 5.89 -15.90 -28.36
N VAL A 9 5.53 -14.77 -27.77
CA VAL A 9 6.11 -14.32 -26.51
C VAL A 9 5.80 -15.43 -25.50
N ALA A 10 6.84 -16.11 -25.02
CA ALA A 10 6.68 -17.13 -23.99
C ALA A 10 5.93 -16.51 -22.81
N ALA A 11 4.94 -17.24 -22.27
CA ALA A 11 4.26 -16.79 -21.06
C ALA A 11 5.32 -16.46 -19.98
N PRO A 12 5.21 -15.33 -19.27
CA PRO A 12 6.15 -14.97 -18.22
C PRO A 12 6.33 -16.16 -17.26
N SER A 13 7.57 -16.43 -16.87
CA SER A 13 7.82 -17.39 -15.81
C SER A 13 7.28 -16.84 -14.48
N ALA A 14 6.97 -17.73 -13.53
CA ALA A 14 6.56 -17.31 -12.19
C ALA A 14 7.58 -16.37 -11.53
N TRP A 15 8.87 -16.56 -11.79
CA TRP A 15 9.94 -15.68 -11.32
C TRP A 15 9.83 -14.27 -11.93
N ASN A 16 9.64 -14.18 -13.25
CA ASN A 16 9.50 -12.88 -13.92
C ASN A 16 8.26 -12.14 -13.41
N THR A 17 7.15 -12.84 -13.19
CA THR A 17 5.95 -12.27 -12.55
C THR A 17 6.28 -11.76 -11.15
N ALA A 18 6.91 -12.60 -10.31
CA ALA A 18 7.24 -12.24 -8.94
C ALA A 18 8.09 -10.96 -8.86
N GLU A 19 9.17 -10.90 -9.64
CA GLU A 19 10.08 -9.75 -9.71
C GLU A 19 9.38 -8.49 -10.21
N THR A 20 8.63 -8.60 -11.32
CA THR A 20 7.91 -7.46 -11.91
C THR A 20 6.96 -6.82 -10.90
N TYR A 21 6.12 -7.63 -10.26
CA TYR A 21 5.13 -7.09 -9.32
C TYR A 21 5.75 -6.64 -8.01
N PHE A 22 6.84 -7.26 -7.56
CA PHE A 22 7.59 -6.77 -6.40
C PHE A 22 8.13 -5.36 -6.65
N VAL A 23 8.76 -5.13 -7.80
CA VAL A 23 9.27 -3.79 -8.19
C VAL A 23 8.12 -2.79 -8.30
N LEU A 24 7.01 -3.17 -8.95
CA LEU A 24 5.83 -2.32 -9.03
C LEU A 24 5.26 -1.95 -7.65
N GLY A 25 5.30 -2.87 -6.69
CA GLY A 25 4.88 -2.61 -5.31
C GLY A 25 5.77 -1.60 -4.59
N VAL A 26 7.09 -1.73 -4.78
CA VAL A 26 8.07 -0.77 -4.25
C VAL A 26 7.87 0.61 -4.88
N GLU A 27 7.78 0.68 -6.21
CA GLU A 27 7.57 1.93 -6.95
C GLU A 27 6.24 2.59 -6.58
N HIS A 28 5.17 1.81 -6.46
CA HIS A 28 3.86 2.31 -6.04
C HIS A 28 3.94 3.08 -4.72
N ILE A 29 4.62 2.53 -3.71
CA ILE A 29 4.78 3.18 -2.41
C ILE A 29 5.73 4.37 -2.45
N LEU A 30 6.87 4.24 -3.12
CA LEU A 30 7.87 5.31 -3.14
C LEU A 30 7.42 6.51 -3.99
N LEU A 31 6.55 6.30 -4.98
CA LEU A 31 5.97 7.37 -5.79
C LEU A 31 4.62 7.87 -5.22
N GLY A 32 3.97 7.08 -4.36
CA GLY A 32 2.73 7.42 -3.67
C GLY A 32 2.97 8.38 -2.50
N VAL A 33 2.92 9.69 -2.77
CA VAL A 33 3.14 10.74 -1.75
C VAL A 33 2.17 10.62 -0.59
N ASP A 34 0.91 10.23 -0.85
CA ASP A 34 -0.11 9.97 0.16
C ASP A 34 0.31 8.85 1.14
N HIS A 35 0.88 7.77 0.63
CA HIS A 35 1.38 6.66 1.44
C HIS A 35 2.60 7.07 2.27
N LEU A 36 3.55 7.77 1.68
CA LEU A 36 4.74 8.25 2.39
C LEU A 36 4.36 9.25 3.50
N LEU A 37 3.44 10.17 3.23
CA LEU A 37 2.93 11.11 4.24
C LEU A 37 2.21 10.39 5.37
N PHE A 38 1.40 9.36 5.05
CA PHE A 38 0.73 8.55 6.05
C PHE A 38 1.73 7.79 6.94
N VAL A 39 2.71 7.11 6.35
CA VAL A 39 3.75 6.38 7.08
C VAL A 39 4.61 7.33 7.92
N LEU A 40 4.97 8.50 7.39
CA LEU A 40 5.68 9.54 8.14
C LEU A 40 4.85 10.01 9.35
N ALA A 41 3.55 10.23 9.17
CA ALA A 41 2.68 10.62 10.25
C ALA A 41 2.60 9.53 11.35
N LEU A 42 2.50 8.25 10.96
CA LEU A 42 2.57 7.13 11.91
C LEU A 42 3.91 7.07 12.65
N LEU A 43 5.02 7.29 11.95
CA LEU A 43 6.37 7.30 12.53
C LEU A 43 6.53 8.43 13.57
N LEU A 44 5.96 9.60 13.32
CA LEU A 44 5.97 10.73 14.27
C LEU A 44 5.04 10.49 15.46
N LEU A 45 3.94 9.75 15.27
CA LEU A 45 2.97 9.45 16.33
C LEU A 45 3.44 8.30 17.24
N ILE A 46 4.05 7.26 16.67
CA ILE A 46 4.35 6.00 17.35
C ILE A 46 5.83 5.93 17.70
N ARG A 47 6.14 6.06 19.00
CA ARG A 47 7.53 6.03 19.49
C ARG A 47 8.16 4.64 19.62
N ASN A 48 7.34 3.59 19.67
CA ASN A 48 7.82 2.22 19.84
C ASN A 48 7.98 1.55 18.47
N VAL A 49 9.20 1.14 18.13
CA VAL A 49 9.53 0.52 16.83
C VAL A 49 8.72 -0.75 16.56
N ARG A 50 8.52 -1.60 17.57
CA ARG A 50 7.72 -2.82 17.41
C ARG A 50 6.26 -2.47 17.09
N THR A 51 5.67 -1.55 17.82
CA THR A 51 4.29 -1.07 17.56
C THR A 51 4.18 -0.41 16.19
N LEU A 52 5.21 0.32 15.75
CA LEU A 52 5.25 0.93 14.42
C LEU A 52 5.23 -0.16 13.33
N ILE A 53 6.08 -1.18 13.42
CA ILE A 53 6.12 -2.30 12.47
C ILE A 53 4.77 -3.02 12.46
N GLU A 54 4.22 -3.37 13.63
CA GLU A 54 2.90 -4.01 13.73
C GLU A 54 1.79 -3.16 13.07
N THR A 55 1.86 -1.83 13.21
CA THR A 55 0.90 -0.89 12.61
C THR A 55 1.06 -0.78 11.09
N ILE A 56 2.30 -0.74 10.58
CA ILE A 56 2.59 -0.72 9.14
C ILE A 56 2.12 -2.02 8.51
N THR A 57 2.46 -3.17 9.07
CA THR A 57 2.02 -4.47 8.56
C THR A 57 0.49 -4.57 8.59
N ALA A 58 -0.19 -4.08 9.64
CA ALA A 58 -1.66 -4.05 9.67
C ALA A 58 -2.27 -3.21 8.54
N PHE A 59 -1.67 -2.05 8.23
CA PHE A 59 -2.05 -1.24 7.07
C PHE A 59 -1.85 -2.01 5.76
N THR A 60 -0.68 -2.64 5.56
CA THR A 60 -0.37 -3.39 4.33
C THR A 60 -1.33 -4.56 4.14
N VAL A 61 -1.65 -5.30 5.20
CA VAL A 61 -2.63 -6.40 5.15
C VAL A 61 -4.01 -5.89 4.73
N ALA A 62 -4.49 -4.80 5.34
CA ALA A 62 -5.78 -4.22 4.97
C ALA A 62 -5.81 -3.68 3.53
N HIS A 63 -4.74 -3.02 3.12
CA HIS A 63 -4.52 -2.57 1.75
C HIS A 63 -4.55 -3.75 0.78
N SER A 64 -3.85 -4.84 1.10
CA SER A 64 -3.82 -6.06 0.29
C SER A 64 -5.22 -6.63 0.05
N ILE A 65 -6.06 -6.66 1.09
CA ILE A 65 -7.43 -7.19 1.01
C ILE A 65 -8.26 -6.39 0.00
N THR A 66 -8.23 -5.06 0.09
CA THR A 66 -9.07 -4.20 -0.75
C THR A 66 -8.52 -4.02 -2.15
N LEU A 67 -7.19 -4.01 -2.29
CA LEU A 67 -6.52 -4.08 -3.58
C LEU A 67 -6.88 -5.37 -4.32
N ALA A 68 -6.82 -6.53 -3.64
CA ALA A 68 -7.18 -7.81 -4.22
C ALA A 68 -8.67 -7.86 -4.61
N ALA A 69 -9.56 -7.37 -3.74
CA ALA A 69 -10.98 -7.29 -4.03
C ALA A 69 -11.28 -6.41 -5.26
N ALA A 70 -10.59 -5.27 -5.39
CA ALA A 70 -10.71 -4.38 -6.54
C ALA A 70 -10.14 -4.99 -7.83
N ALA A 71 -8.93 -5.56 -7.76
CA ALA A 71 -8.25 -6.20 -8.87
C ALA A 71 -9.04 -7.39 -9.45
N LEU A 72 -9.66 -8.20 -8.58
CA LEU A 72 -10.50 -9.34 -8.95
C LEU A 72 -11.92 -8.94 -9.37
N GLY A 73 -12.27 -7.66 -9.26
CA GLY A 73 -13.59 -7.13 -9.59
C GLY A 73 -14.68 -7.49 -8.57
N TRP A 74 -14.32 -7.96 -7.38
CA TRP A 74 -15.25 -8.27 -6.29
C TRP A 74 -15.79 -7.00 -5.60
N ALA A 75 -15.02 -5.92 -5.64
CA ALA A 75 -15.43 -4.62 -5.12
C ALA A 75 -14.97 -3.51 -6.07
N ASN A 76 -15.72 -2.43 -6.16
CA ASN A 76 -15.33 -1.26 -6.95
C ASN A 76 -15.75 0.00 -6.19
N ALA A 77 -14.88 1.01 -6.20
CA ALA A 77 -15.17 2.32 -5.64
C ALA A 77 -14.73 3.39 -6.65
N PRO A 78 -15.53 4.45 -6.85
CA PRO A 78 -15.11 5.55 -7.72
C PRO A 78 -13.91 6.28 -7.11
N PRO A 79 -12.90 6.69 -7.92
CA PRO A 79 -11.67 7.31 -7.39
C PRO A 79 -11.89 8.59 -6.56
N PRO A 80 -12.75 9.56 -6.96
CA PRO A 80 -12.83 10.83 -6.22
C PRO A 80 -13.16 10.72 -4.72
N PRO A 81 -14.17 9.93 -4.28
CA PRO A 81 -14.41 9.77 -2.84
C PRO A 81 -13.32 8.93 -2.14
N VAL A 82 -12.67 8.01 -2.85
CA VAL A 82 -11.55 7.22 -2.28
C VAL A 82 -10.37 8.15 -2.00
N GLU A 83 -9.97 8.96 -2.98
CA GLU A 83 -8.90 9.95 -2.85
C GLU A 83 -9.18 10.96 -1.73
N ALA A 84 -10.43 11.44 -1.61
CA ALA A 84 -10.84 12.32 -0.52
C ALA A 84 -10.75 11.64 0.86
N ALA A 85 -11.11 10.35 0.95
CA ALA A 85 -11.01 9.58 2.19
C ALA A 85 -9.55 9.28 2.57
N ILE A 86 -8.68 9.02 1.58
CA ILE A 86 -7.23 8.89 1.75
C ILE A 86 -6.64 10.21 2.30
N ALA A 87 -6.99 11.35 1.69
CA ALA A 87 -6.53 12.65 2.17
C ALA A 87 -7.01 12.92 3.62
N LEU A 88 -8.26 12.56 3.93
CA LEU A 88 -8.81 12.69 5.27
C LEU A 88 -8.08 11.80 6.28
N SER A 89 -7.63 10.59 5.91
CA SER A 89 -6.88 9.69 6.79
C SER A 89 -5.58 10.35 7.28
N ILE A 90 -4.85 11.01 6.38
CA ILE A 90 -3.62 11.74 6.69
C ILE A 90 -3.90 12.91 7.63
N VAL A 91 -4.96 13.68 7.36
CA VAL A 91 -5.39 14.81 8.22
C VAL A 91 -5.74 14.32 9.63
N VAL A 92 -6.42 13.19 9.75
CA VAL A 92 -6.77 12.59 11.05
C VAL A 92 -5.50 12.23 11.82
N VAL A 93 -4.56 11.51 11.24
CA VAL A 93 -3.31 11.14 11.93
C VAL A 93 -2.49 12.38 12.28
N ALA A 94 -2.42 13.37 11.39
CA ALA A 94 -1.75 14.64 11.67
C ALA A 94 -2.37 15.40 12.85
N ALA A 95 -3.70 15.43 12.95
CA ALA A 95 -4.41 16.01 14.09
C ALA A 95 -4.11 15.26 15.40
N GLU A 96 -3.99 13.94 15.34
CA GLU A 96 -3.63 13.11 16.49
C GLU A 96 -2.20 13.39 16.99
N ILE A 97 -1.23 13.66 16.09
CA ILE A 97 0.13 14.09 16.47
C ILE A 97 0.09 15.39 17.29
N VAL A 98 -0.69 16.39 16.84
CA VAL A 98 -0.83 17.67 17.54
C VAL A 98 -1.51 17.49 18.90
N ARG A 99 -2.51 16.61 18.98
CA ARG A 99 -3.20 16.29 20.25
C ARG A 99 -2.28 15.57 21.23
N ALA A 100 -1.49 14.60 20.75
CA ALA A 100 -0.50 13.89 21.55
C ALA A 100 0.53 14.85 22.16
N GLY A 101 1.02 15.82 21.38
CA GLY A 101 1.93 16.86 21.87
C GLY A 101 1.35 17.76 22.96
N ARG A 102 0.02 17.82 23.10
CA ARG A 102 -0.70 18.56 24.16
C ARG A 102 -1.07 17.69 25.37
N GLY A 103 -0.51 16.48 25.48
CA GLY A 103 -0.76 15.57 26.60
C GLY A 103 -2.13 14.88 26.57
N ARG A 104 -2.86 14.92 25.44
CA ARG A 104 -4.12 14.18 25.26
C ARG A 104 -3.82 12.78 24.72
N THR A 105 -4.34 11.76 25.38
CA THR A 105 -4.25 10.36 24.91
C THR A 105 -5.61 9.91 24.39
N ASP A 106 -5.74 9.78 23.07
CA ASP A 106 -6.96 9.30 22.40
C ASP A 106 -6.83 7.82 21.98
N ILE A 107 -7.93 7.22 21.48
CA ILE A 107 -7.97 5.83 20.99
C ILE A 107 -6.88 5.55 19.94
N SER A 108 -6.57 6.52 19.09
CA SER A 108 -5.56 6.41 18.01
C SER A 108 -4.15 6.15 18.53
N ILE A 109 -3.85 6.61 19.75
CA ILE A 109 -2.57 6.38 20.42
C ILE A 109 -2.56 5.02 21.12
N ARG A 110 -3.73 4.55 21.56
CA ARG A 110 -3.88 3.28 22.28
C ARG A 110 -3.91 2.06 21.35
N TYR A 111 -4.52 2.20 20.18
CA TYR A 111 -4.66 1.15 19.18
C TYR A 111 -4.31 1.64 17.76
N PRO A 112 -3.07 2.09 17.53
CA PRO A 112 -2.66 2.64 16.23
C PRO A 112 -2.83 1.64 15.09
N TRP A 113 -2.61 0.34 15.34
CA TRP A 113 -2.78 -0.72 14.36
C TRP A 113 -4.21 -0.82 13.81
N LEU A 114 -5.23 -0.55 14.63
CA LEU A 114 -6.63 -0.61 14.21
C LEU A 114 -6.97 0.54 13.28
N ILE A 115 -6.49 1.74 13.60
CA ILE A 115 -6.66 2.93 12.74
C ILE A 115 -5.95 2.73 11.41
N ALA A 116 -4.71 2.24 11.45
CA ALA A 116 -3.94 1.94 10.26
C ALA A 116 -4.59 0.83 9.41
N PHE A 117 -5.17 -0.19 10.03
CA PHE A 117 -5.95 -1.21 9.33
C PHE A 117 -7.16 -0.61 8.60
N LEU A 118 -7.97 0.22 9.28
CA LEU A 118 -9.14 0.87 8.66
C LEU A 118 -8.75 1.77 7.49
N PHE A 119 -7.68 2.55 7.62
CA PHE A 119 -7.17 3.38 6.55
C PHE A 119 -6.53 2.57 5.41
N GLY A 120 -5.86 1.45 5.72
CA GLY A 120 -5.36 0.52 4.73
C GLY A 120 -6.46 -0.04 3.83
N LEU A 121 -7.64 -0.37 4.40
CA LEU A 121 -8.80 -0.78 3.61
C LEU A 121 -9.23 0.29 2.60
N LEU A 122 -9.16 1.57 2.96
CA LEU A 122 -9.51 2.66 2.04
C LEU A 122 -8.45 2.84 0.95
N HIS A 123 -7.17 2.76 1.32
CA HIS A 123 -6.07 3.00 0.40
C HIS A 123 -5.98 1.94 -0.71
N GLY A 124 -6.28 0.67 -0.44
CA GLY A 124 -6.21 -0.38 -1.47
C GLY A 124 -7.18 -0.16 -2.65
N PHE A 125 -8.29 0.56 -2.43
CA PHE A 125 -9.17 0.98 -3.51
C PHE A 125 -8.56 2.04 -4.43
N GLY A 126 -7.66 2.88 -3.92
CA GLY A 126 -7.05 3.98 -4.69
C GLY A 126 -6.19 3.49 -5.85
N PHE A 127 -5.62 2.28 -5.74
CA PHE A 127 -4.75 1.70 -6.77
C PHE A 127 -5.36 0.50 -7.50
N GLY A 128 -6.39 -0.15 -6.94
CA GLY A 128 -6.96 -1.38 -7.52
C GLY A 128 -7.49 -1.25 -8.95
N GLY A 129 -8.05 -0.09 -9.31
CA GLY A 129 -8.46 0.21 -10.68
C GLY A 129 -7.27 0.30 -11.64
N ALA A 130 -6.22 1.04 -11.25
CA ALA A 130 -5.01 1.20 -12.05
C ALA A 130 -4.26 -0.13 -12.25
N LEU A 131 -4.20 -0.97 -11.22
CA LEU A 131 -3.58 -2.31 -11.32
C LEU A 131 -4.33 -3.21 -12.30
N ARG A 132 -5.66 -3.07 -12.39
CA ARG A 132 -6.47 -3.78 -13.37
C ARG A 132 -6.18 -3.29 -14.81
N ASP A 133 -5.94 -2.00 -14.98
CA ASP A 133 -5.64 -1.37 -16.28
C ASP A 133 -4.19 -1.65 -16.74
N ILE A 134 -3.23 -1.71 -15.82
CA ILE A 134 -1.84 -2.17 -16.09
C ILE A 134 -1.84 -3.64 -16.55
N GLY A 135 -2.86 -4.39 -16.15
CA GLY A 135 -3.09 -5.78 -16.53
C GLY A 135 -2.40 -6.74 -15.56
N LEU A 136 -3.16 -7.72 -15.07
CA LEU A 136 -2.65 -8.81 -14.24
C LEU A 136 -2.40 -10.06 -15.09
N PRO A 137 -1.33 -10.84 -14.83
CA PRO A 137 -1.13 -12.12 -15.47
C PRO A 137 -2.30 -13.03 -15.08
N GLN A 138 -3.16 -13.34 -16.05
CA GLN A 138 -4.41 -14.09 -15.83
C GLN A 138 -4.20 -15.43 -15.12
N LYS A 139 -3.01 -16.05 -15.28
CA LYS A 139 -2.66 -17.33 -14.65
C LYS A 139 -2.00 -17.18 -13.27
N ASP A 140 -1.40 -16.04 -12.98
CA ASP A 140 -0.55 -15.82 -11.81
C ASP A 140 -1.03 -14.65 -10.93
N VAL A 141 -2.33 -14.30 -11.00
CA VAL A 141 -2.91 -13.18 -10.22
C VAL A 141 -2.58 -13.28 -8.72
N PRO A 142 -2.71 -14.45 -8.05
CA PRO A 142 -2.35 -14.54 -6.63
C PRO A 142 -0.88 -14.25 -6.36
N LEU A 143 0.02 -14.72 -7.24
CA LEU A 143 1.45 -14.48 -7.11
C LEU A 143 1.77 -13.00 -7.32
N ALA A 144 1.20 -12.38 -8.36
CA ALA A 144 1.36 -10.96 -8.66
C ALA A 144 0.88 -10.08 -7.50
N LEU A 145 -0.31 -10.34 -6.95
CA LEU A 145 -0.83 -9.60 -5.80
C LEU A 145 0.02 -9.81 -4.55
N PHE A 146 0.46 -11.04 -4.29
CA PHE A 146 1.31 -11.34 -3.14
C PHE A 146 2.66 -10.62 -3.23
N THR A 147 3.37 -10.72 -4.36
CA THR A 147 4.68 -10.09 -4.50
C THR A 147 4.59 -8.58 -4.61
N PHE A 148 3.51 -8.04 -5.19
CA PHE A 148 3.20 -6.61 -5.12
C PHE A 148 3.11 -6.12 -3.67
N ASN A 149 2.33 -6.78 -2.82
CA ASN A 149 2.18 -6.36 -1.42
C ASN A 149 3.47 -6.56 -0.59
N LEU A 150 4.30 -7.57 -0.93
CA LEU A 150 5.66 -7.67 -0.37
C LEU A 150 6.53 -6.48 -0.77
N GLY A 151 6.42 -6.02 -2.02
CA GLY A 151 7.11 -4.82 -2.51
C GLY A 151 6.65 -3.56 -1.78
N VAL A 152 5.33 -3.43 -1.56
CA VAL A 152 4.72 -2.34 -0.77
C VAL A 152 5.31 -2.31 0.64
N GLU A 153 5.30 -3.44 1.37
CA GLU A 153 5.85 -3.51 2.73
C GLU A 153 7.35 -3.18 2.76
N ALA A 154 8.11 -3.74 1.81
CA ALA A 154 9.54 -3.46 1.69
C ALA A 154 9.83 -1.96 1.42
N GLY A 155 9.05 -1.32 0.55
CA GLY A 155 9.15 0.12 0.28
C GLY A 155 8.84 0.97 1.51
N GLN A 156 7.80 0.61 2.27
CA GLN A 156 7.42 1.30 3.51
C GLN A 156 8.52 1.18 4.57
N LEU A 157 9.06 -0.02 4.77
CA LEU A 157 10.14 -0.25 5.74
C LEU A 157 11.42 0.46 5.33
N LEU A 158 11.77 0.45 4.05
CA LEU A 158 12.92 1.20 3.51
C LEU A 158 12.78 2.69 3.80
N PHE A 159 11.60 3.27 3.55
CA PHE A 159 11.31 4.66 3.85
C PHE A 159 11.46 4.96 5.35
N VAL A 160 10.87 4.13 6.22
CA VAL A 160 10.99 4.26 7.68
C VAL A 160 12.44 4.24 8.14
N ILE A 161 13.22 3.26 7.68
CA ILE A 161 14.65 3.14 8.02
C ILE A 161 15.41 4.39 7.58
N THR A 162 15.14 4.89 6.37
CA THR A 162 15.79 6.08 5.82
C THR A 162 15.48 7.32 6.65
N VAL A 163 14.21 7.53 7.03
CA VAL A 163 13.79 8.67 7.87
C VAL A 163 14.42 8.57 9.26
N LEU A 164 14.42 7.39 9.88
CA LEU A 164 15.05 7.19 11.20
C LEU A 164 16.57 7.39 11.19
N ALA A 165 17.24 7.13 10.07
CA ALA A 165 18.68 7.35 9.95
C ALA A 165 19.05 8.84 9.81
N ILE A 166 18.09 9.69 9.40
CA ILE A 166 18.28 11.13 9.19
C ILE A 166 17.92 11.95 10.45
N LEU A 167 16.98 11.46 11.27
CA LEU A 167 16.52 12.10 12.51
C LEU A 167 17.49 11.88 13.68
#